data_AF-A0A915EW93-F1
#
_entry.id   AF-A0A915EW93-F1
#
_cell.length_a   1.000
_cell.length_b   1.000
_cell.length_c   1.000
_cell.angle_alpha   90.00
_cell.angle_beta   90.00
_cell.angle_gamma   90.00
#
_symmetry.space_group_name_H-M   'P 1'
#
loop_
_entity.id
_entity.type
_entity.pdbx_description
1 polymer ?
#
loop_
_entity_poly.entity_id
_entity_poly.type
_entity_poly.pdbx_seq_one_letter_code
_entity_poly.pdbx_strand_id
1 'polypeptide(L)'
;MVLPRNVVIIEAKANDTLLEVNDRSGEISIRQPLDYEQEQKLVVLAIPADGQSLSIKVVVEVQDENDNSPRFPMDKIKLEISEYARINTELALPVAKDADSGLFTTKNTR
;
A
#
# COMPACT_ATOMS: atom_id res chain seq x y z
N MET A 1 22.51 -20.72 0.47
CA MET A 1 21.48 -21.73 0.78
C MET A 1 20.68 -21.92 -0.51
N VAL A 2 20.88 -23.02 -1.22
CA VAL A 2 20.29 -23.24 -2.56
C VAL A 2 19.00 -24.02 -2.38
N LEU A 3 17.89 -23.53 -2.95
CA LEU A 3 16.61 -24.24 -2.91
C LEU A 3 16.69 -25.53 -3.75
N PRO A 4 16.06 -26.63 -3.33
CA PRO A 4 16.11 -27.90 -4.05
C PRO A 4 15.40 -27.80 -5.41
N ARG A 5 15.95 -28.51 -6.41
CA ARG A 5 15.57 -28.51 -7.84
C ARG A 5 14.13 -28.93 -8.19
N ASN A 6 13.23 -29.05 -7.22
CA ASN A 6 11.89 -29.63 -7.38
C ASN A 6 10.76 -28.75 -6.81
N VAL A 7 10.91 -27.41 -6.80
CA VAL A 7 9.83 -26.51 -6.35
C VAL A 7 9.03 -26.07 -7.58
N VAL A 8 7.73 -26.39 -7.59
CA VAL A 8 6.77 -25.85 -8.57
C VAL A 8 6.00 -24.73 -7.85
N ILE A 9 6.23 -23.48 -8.25
CA ILE A 9 5.51 -22.36 -7.66
C ILE A 9 4.09 -22.39 -8.23
N ILE A 10 3.17 -22.96 -7.46
CA ILE A 10 1.75 -22.97 -7.79
C ILE A 10 1.14 -21.82 -6.98
N GLU A 11 0.83 -20.76 -7.71
CA GLU A 11 0.10 -19.58 -7.26
C GLU A 11 0.89 -18.64 -6.32
N ALA A 12 1.51 -17.63 -6.94
CA ALA A 12 1.42 -16.31 -6.33
C ALA A 12 -0.07 -15.98 -6.27
N LYS A 13 -0.68 -16.04 -5.08
CA LYS A 13 -2.05 -15.54 -4.87
C LYS A 13 -1.99 -14.02 -4.70
N ALA A 14 -1.37 -13.42 -5.68
CA ALA A 14 -1.08 -12.02 -5.89
C ALA A 14 -1.12 -11.94 -7.40
N ASN A 15 -1.96 -11.07 -7.96
CA ASN A 15 -2.10 -10.85 -9.41
C ASN A 15 -0.79 -11.26 -10.12
N ASP A 16 -0.83 -12.34 -10.90
CA ASP A 16 0.34 -13.03 -11.53
C ASP A 16 1.19 -12.10 -12.44
N THR A 17 0.80 -10.83 -12.49
CA THR A 17 1.42 -9.71 -13.19
C THR A 17 2.33 -8.85 -12.33
N LEU A 18 2.18 -8.84 -10.99
CA LEU A 18 2.89 -7.89 -10.10
C LEU A 18 4.25 -8.40 -9.64
N LEU A 19 4.36 -9.69 -9.31
CA LEU A 19 5.59 -10.32 -8.87
C LEU A 19 6.01 -11.42 -9.85
N GLU A 20 7.32 -11.61 -9.99
CA GLU A 20 7.91 -12.72 -10.74
C GLU A 20 8.86 -13.48 -9.82
N VAL A 21 8.84 -14.82 -9.92
CA VAL A 21 9.74 -15.67 -9.16
C VAL A 21 10.58 -16.51 -10.10
N ASN A 22 11.90 -16.44 -9.93
CA ASN A 22 12.83 -17.27 -10.67
C ASN A 22 12.77 -18.72 -10.18
N ASP A 23 12.39 -19.64 -11.06
CA ASP A 23 12.23 -21.07 -10.78
C ASP A 23 13.54 -21.79 -10.36
N ARG A 24 14.70 -21.26 -10.75
CA ARG A 24 16.01 -21.86 -10.47
C ARG A 24 16.69 -21.28 -9.23
N SER A 25 16.63 -19.97 -9.04
CA SER A 25 17.25 -19.30 -7.88
C SER A 25 16.29 -19.12 -6.70
N GLY A 26 14.97 -19.10 -6.96
CA GLY A 26 13.95 -18.70 -6.01
C GLY A 26 13.90 -17.20 -5.70
N GLU A 27 14.60 -16.39 -6.51
CA GLU A 27 14.54 -14.93 -6.39
C GLU A 27 13.14 -14.42 -6.69
N ILE A 28 12.58 -13.63 -5.78
CA ILE A 28 11.30 -12.93 -5.96
C ILE A 28 11.62 -11.50 -6.36
N SER A 29 11.07 -11.05 -7.48
CA SER A 29 11.29 -9.74 -8.05
C SER A 29 9.99 -9.06 -8.42
N ILE A 30 10.02 -7.73 -8.52
CA ILE A 30 8.87 -6.91 -8.89
C ILE A 30 8.80 -6.86 -10.42
N ARG A 31 7.67 -7.24 -11.00
CA ARG A 31 7.43 -7.22 -12.45
C ARG A 31 6.69 -5.96 -12.89
N GLN A 32 5.84 -5.41 -12.03
CA GLN A 32 5.13 -4.15 -12.23
C GLN A 32 5.19 -3.30 -10.96
N PRO A 33 5.13 -1.96 -11.07
CA PRO A 33 5.11 -1.09 -9.91
C PRO A 33 4.04 -1.53 -8.90
N LEU A 34 4.43 -1.56 -7.63
CA LEU A 34 3.51 -1.84 -6.53
C LEU A 34 2.86 -0.52 -6.10
N ASP A 35 1.59 -0.59 -5.73
CA ASP A 35 0.78 0.54 -5.30
C ASP A 35 0.14 0.16 -3.96
N TYR A 36 0.49 0.89 -2.90
CA TYR A 36 0.06 0.58 -1.54
C TYR A 36 -1.45 0.79 -1.36
N GLU A 37 -2.02 1.79 -2.03
CA GLU A 37 -3.43 2.13 -2.03
C GLU A 37 -4.27 1.05 -2.73
N GLN A 38 -3.66 0.27 -3.62
CA GLN A 38 -4.30 -0.86 -4.29
C GLN A 38 -4.12 -2.19 -3.56
N GLU A 39 -2.89 -2.55 -3.19
CA GLU A 39 -2.57 -3.85 -2.62
C GLU A 39 -1.46 -3.77 -1.58
N GLN A 40 -1.81 -3.98 -0.31
CA GLN A 40 -0.88 -3.84 0.80
C GLN A 40 -0.09 -5.13 1.09
N LYS A 41 -0.58 -6.29 0.65
CA LYS A 41 0.02 -7.60 0.96
C LYS A 41 -0.05 -8.55 -0.22
N LEU A 42 1.11 -9.07 -0.60
CA LEU A 42 1.23 -10.07 -1.66
C LEU A 42 1.68 -11.39 -1.03
N VAL A 43 1.15 -12.51 -1.54
CA VAL A 43 1.48 -13.84 -1.03
C VAL A 43 2.06 -14.69 -2.15
N VAL A 44 3.25 -15.22 -1.90
CA VAL A 44 3.90 -16.20 -2.78
C VAL A 44 3.89 -17.55 -2.06
N LEU A 45 3.34 -18.56 -2.73
CA LEU A 45 3.33 -19.93 -2.23
C LEU A 45 4.27 -20.80 -3.08
N ALA A 46 5.31 -21.33 -2.44
CA ALA A 46 6.19 -22.32 -3.05
C ALA A 46 5.71 -23.72 -2.65
N ILE A 47 5.27 -24.50 -3.64
CA ILE A 47 4.82 -25.88 -3.44
C ILE A 47 5.85 -26.83 -4.05
N PRO A 48 6.28 -27.86 -3.34
CA PRO A 48 7.18 -28.84 -3.92
C PRO A 48 6.43 -29.73 -4.93
N ALA A 49 7.11 -30.07 -6.03
CA ALA A 49 6.60 -30.87 -7.13
C ALA A 49 6.23 -32.30 -6.71
N ASP A 50 6.90 -32.81 -5.68
CA ASP A 50 6.72 -34.17 -5.16
C ASP A 50 5.43 -34.34 -4.33
N GLY A 51 4.74 -33.23 -4.00
CA GLY A 51 3.51 -33.21 -3.18
C GLY A 51 3.67 -33.73 -1.76
N GLN A 52 4.89 -34.10 -1.34
CA GLN A 52 5.18 -34.73 -0.05
C GLN A 52 6.03 -33.82 0.85
N SER A 53 6.79 -32.91 0.24
CA SER A 53 7.59 -31.94 0.95
C SER A 53 6.74 -30.76 1.48
N LEU A 54 7.30 -30.01 2.43
CA LEU A 54 6.61 -28.86 3.04
C LEU A 54 6.46 -27.70 2.05
N SER A 55 5.27 -27.08 2.05
CA SER A 55 5.04 -25.81 1.34
C SER A 55 5.59 -24.63 2.14
N ILE A 56 6.10 -23.63 1.43
CA ILE A 56 6.62 -22.39 2.02
C ILE A 56 5.72 -21.24 1.59
N LYS A 57 5.20 -20.51 2.58
CA LYS A 57 4.43 -19.28 2.37
C LYS A 57 5.31 -18.07 2.66
N VAL A 58 5.47 -17.21 1.66
CA VAL A 58 6.14 -15.91 1.79
C VAL A 58 5.07 -14.82 1.74
N VAL A 59 5.11 -13.92 2.72
CA VAL A 59 4.24 -12.74 2.77
C VAL A 59 5.10 -11.53 2.51
N VAL A 60 4.78 -10.78 1.46
CA VAL A 60 5.41 -9.52 1.09
C VAL A 60 4.48 -8.41 1.55
N GLU A 61 4.97 -7.54 2.42
CA GLU A 61 4.23 -6.36 2.88
C GLU A 61 4.72 -5.15 2.08
N VAL A 62 3.80 -4.49 1.39
CA VAL A 62 4.09 -3.26 0.64
C VAL A 62 4.19 -2.12 1.64
N GLN A 63 5.24 -1.31 1.49
CA GLN A 63 5.43 -0.12 2.32
C GLN A 63 4.73 1.06 1.66
N ASP A 64 3.98 1.79 2.48
CA ASP A 64 3.34 3.05 2.11
C ASP A 64 4.40 4.11 1.82
N GLU A 65 4.19 4.90 0.77
CA GLU A 65 5.06 6.01 0.35
C GLU A 65 4.20 7.27 0.22
N ASN A 66 4.78 8.44 0.45
CA ASN A 66 4.03 9.71 0.36
C ASN A 66 3.95 10.18 -1.10
N ASP A 67 3.05 9.59 -1.88
CA ASP A 67 2.85 9.91 -3.28
C ASP A 67 1.46 10.50 -3.61
N ASN A 68 0.54 10.55 -2.64
CA ASN A 68 -0.76 11.20 -2.81
C ASN A 68 -0.80 12.60 -2.19
N SER A 69 -0.95 13.62 -3.03
CA SER A 69 -1.10 15.00 -2.55
C SER A 69 -2.45 15.23 -1.86
N PRO A 70 -2.49 15.88 -0.68
CA PRO A 70 -3.73 16.24 0.00
C PRO A 70 -4.65 17.11 -0.85
N ARG A 71 -5.96 16.84 -0.77
CA ARG A 71 -7.00 17.63 -1.44
C ARG A 71 -8.09 18.06 -0.48
N PHE A 72 -8.54 19.31 -0.61
CA PHE A 72 -9.72 19.77 0.11
C PHE A 72 -10.99 19.13 -0.50
N PRO A 73 -12.03 18.85 0.30
CA PRO A 73 -13.28 18.30 -0.21
C PRO A 73 -14.03 19.24 -1.17
N MET A 74 -13.70 20.54 -1.15
CA MET A 74 -14.35 21.58 -1.95
C MET A 74 -13.28 22.48 -2.57
N ASP A 75 -13.42 22.78 -3.87
CA ASP A 75 -12.54 23.73 -4.58
C ASP A 75 -12.72 25.18 -4.12
N LYS A 76 -13.90 25.47 -3.56
CA LYS A 76 -14.25 26.79 -3.01
C LYS A 76 -15.03 26.60 -1.72
N ILE A 77 -14.62 27.33 -0.68
CA ILE A 77 -15.29 27.35 0.61
C ILE A 77 -15.88 28.75 0.80
N LYS A 78 -17.20 28.82 0.96
CA LYS A 78 -17.88 30.07 1.34
C LYS A 78 -17.94 30.14 2.87
N LEU A 79 -17.42 31.23 3.43
CA LEU A 79 -17.43 31.48 4.87
C LEU A 79 -18.28 32.72 5.13
N GLU A 80 -19.11 32.66 6.17
CA GLU A 80 -19.92 33.79 6.62
C GLU A 80 -19.51 34.13 8.05
N ILE A 81 -19.07 35.38 8.26
CA ILE A 81 -18.54 35.85 9.53
C ILE A 81 -19.39 37.04 9.97
N SER A 82 -19.87 37.00 11.22
CA SER A 82 -20.61 38.11 11.81
C SER A 82 -19.68 39.30 12.05
N GLU A 83 -20.14 40.51 11.76
CA GLU A 83 -19.42 41.75 12.10
C GLU A 83 -19.22 41.92 13.62
N TYR A 84 -20.07 41.27 14.43
CA TYR A 84 -19.96 41.23 15.89
C TYR A 84 -19.00 40.15 16.40
N ALA A 85 -18.31 39.43 15.50
CA ALA A 85 -17.33 38.42 15.89
C ALA A 85 -16.24 39.04 16.77
N ARG A 86 -15.93 38.34 17.88
CA ARG A 86 -14.90 38.80 18.82
C ARG A 86 -13.51 38.62 18.22
N ILE A 87 -12.56 39.39 18.72
CA ILE A 87 -11.14 39.19 18.42
C ILE A 87 -10.76 37.76 18.82
N ASN A 88 -9.99 37.08 17.98
CA ASN A 88 -9.62 35.65 18.09
C ASN A 88 -10.79 34.67 17.88
N THR A 89 -11.86 35.07 17.18
CA THR A 89 -12.83 34.09 16.68
C THR A 89 -12.16 33.22 15.63
N GLU A 90 -12.10 31.91 15.88
CA GLU A 90 -11.60 30.91 14.95
C GLU A 90 -12.75 30.26 14.17
N LEU A 91 -12.54 30.02 12.88
CA LEU A 91 -13.47 29.29 12.05
C LEU A 91 -12.78 28.05 11.51
N ALA A 92 -13.31 26.88 11.85
CA ALA A 92 -12.74 25.62 11.40
C ALA A 92 -12.97 25.44 9.89
N LEU A 93 -11.88 25.20 9.16
CA LEU A 93 -11.96 24.81 7.75
C LEU A 93 -12.04 23.29 7.63
N PRO A 94 -12.66 22.77 6.56
CA PRO A 94 -12.51 21.37 6.19
C PRO A 94 -11.03 21.02 6.06
N VAL A 95 -10.64 19.88 6.61
CA VAL A 95 -9.27 19.37 6.50
C VAL A 95 -9.08 18.78 5.10
N ALA A 96 -7.93 19.02 4.48
CA ALA A 96 -7.53 18.29 3.29
C ALA A 96 -7.36 16.79 3.60
N LYS A 97 -7.49 15.92 2.61
CA LYS A 97 -7.26 14.47 2.76
C LYS A 97 -6.55 13.93 1.52
N ASP A 98 -5.72 12.92 1.71
CA ASP A 98 -5.02 12.13 0.71
C ASP A 98 -5.39 10.64 0.91
N ALA A 99 -4.85 9.76 0.05
CA ALA A 99 -5.05 8.32 0.13
C ALA A 99 -3.98 7.61 0.98
N ASP A 100 -2.85 8.27 1.22
CA ASP A 100 -1.73 7.74 2.01
C ASP A 100 -2.14 7.47 3.46
N SER A 101 -1.37 6.64 4.14
CA SER A 101 -1.67 6.16 5.49
C SER A 101 -0.70 6.68 6.57
N GLY A 102 -1.06 6.45 7.83
CA GLY A 102 -0.16 6.63 8.97
C GLY A 102 0.41 8.05 9.12
N LEU A 103 1.74 8.19 8.94
CA LEU A 103 2.43 9.47 9.09
C LEU A 103 2.35 10.35 7.84
N PHE A 104 2.03 9.75 6.69
CA PHE A 104 1.97 10.43 5.39
C PHE A 104 0.60 11.04 5.11
N THR A 105 -0.43 10.61 5.84
CA THR A 105 -1.73 11.28 5.77
C THR A 105 -1.73 12.69 6.35
N THR A 106 -2.69 13.49 5.92
CA THR A 106 -2.98 14.82 6.48
C THR A 106 -3.00 14.88 8.02
N LYS A 107 -2.08 15.67 8.57
CA LYS A 107 -2.06 16.01 10.00
C LYS A 107 -2.81 17.30 10.25
N ASN A 108 -3.95 17.19 10.94
CA ASN A 108 -4.61 18.35 11.52
C ASN A 108 -3.92 18.71 12.85
N THR A 109 -2.76 19.36 12.79
CA THR A 109 -2.11 19.93 13.98
C THR A 109 -2.76 21.27 14.30
N ARG A 110 -3.42 21.34 15.47
CA ARG A 110 -3.69 22.61 16.16
C ARG A 110 -2.39 23.18 16.73
#